data_AF-A0A183N9Q3-F1
#
_entry.id   AF-A0A183N9Q3-F1
#
_cell.length_a   1.000
_cell.length_b   1.000
_cell.length_c   1.000
_cell.angle_alpha   90.00
_cell.angle_beta   90.00
_cell.angle_gamma   90.00
#
_symmetry.space_group_name_H-M   'P 1'
#
loop_
_entity.id
_entity.type
_entity.pdbx_description
1 polymer ?
#
loop_
_entity_poly.entity_id
_entity_poly.type
_entity_poly.pdbx_seq_one_letter_code
_entity_poly.pdbx_strand_id
1 'polypeptide(L)'
;MKSSKGEMVDTRDYLIKKGIPQLFECLLTGLMYNRPNDHLDYMQQCIEEIRANGMNSVRWDLFLQSKPVEQLSLHTKAKVDKDSSQHDAVSEIDSPRLCIKEDSVVICIVAGPGIDGSTFLKELIVHYPKFIYVNLPYLLKKRAINEQNQQQSCWHEAIQKLNNRELLPNDIVLETLLLKLNQHSDVDGFVIDGYPKTETQYLDLKKHVSYCWYTYNISSL
;
A
#
# COMPACT_ATOMS: atom_id res chain seq x y z
N MET A 1 -12.02 32.97 26.49
CA MET A 1 -11.68 31.86 25.58
C MET A 1 -11.90 32.32 24.14
N LYS A 2 -10.85 32.78 23.44
CA LYS A 2 -10.93 33.17 22.03
C LYS A 2 -10.43 32.02 21.15
N SER A 3 -11.37 31.55 20.32
CA SER A 3 -11.27 30.82 19.05
C SER A 3 -9.93 30.15 18.66
N SER A 4 -9.87 28.81 18.75
CA SER A 4 -8.86 27.95 18.13
C SER A 4 -9.23 27.50 16.71
N LYS A 5 -10.34 28.01 16.14
CA LYS A 5 -10.87 27.59 14.83
C LYS A 5 -10.31 28.41 13.64
N GLY A 6 -9.62 29.52 13.91
CA GLY A 6 -9.08 30.42 12.88
C GLY A 6 -7.71 30.04 12.33
N GLU A 7 -6.79 29.52 13.16
CA GLU A 7 -5.41 29.19 12.76
C GLU A 7 -5.33 27.97 11.83
N MET A 8 -6.20 26.98 12.03
CA MET A 8 -6.20 25.74 11.24
C MET A 8 -6.65 25.98 9.79
N VAL A 9 -7.53 26.97 9.57
CA VAL A 9 -8.00 27.35 8.23
C VAL A 9 -6.89 28.06 7.47
N ASP A 10 -6.16 28.96 8.13
CA ASP A 10 -5.05 29.72 7.52
C ASP A 10 -3.87 28.82 7.10
N THR A 11 -3.52 27.84 7.94
CA THR A 11 -2.44 26.88 7.62
C THR A 11 -2.80 26.01 6.42
N ARG A 12 -4.04 25.50 6.38
CA ARG A 12 -4.53 24.68 5.26
C ARG A 12 -4.57 25.47 3.96
N ASP A 13 -5.09 26.70 4.01
CA ASP A 13 -5.18 27.57 2.84
C ASP A 13 -3.78 27.94 2.33
N TYR A 14 -2.81 28.14 3.22
CA TYR A 14 -1.41 28.34 2.85
C TYR A 14 -0.85 27.13 2.08
N LEU A 15 -1.03 25.90 2.59
CA LEU A 15 -0.51 24.69 1.96
C LEU A 15 -1.10 24.45 0.56
N ILE A 16 -2.42 24.59 0.44
CA ILE A 16 -3.15 24.43 -0.84
C ILE A 16 -2.73 25.52 -1.83
N LYS A 17 -2.73 26.79 -1.40
CA LYS A 17 -2.37 27.93 -2.27
C LYS A 17 -0.94 27.87 -2.77
N LYS A 18 -0.04 27.25 -1.98
CA LYS A 18 1.36 27.08 -2.36
C LYS A 18 1.64 25.77 -3.09
N GLY A 19 0.65 24.90 -3.28
CA GLY A 19 0.82 23.60 -3.94
C GLY A 19 1.81 22.68 -3.24
N ILE A 20 2.00 22.86 -1.93
CA ILE A 20 3.01 22.14 -1.15
C ILE A 20 2.75 20.63 -1.14
N PRO A 21 1.50 20.14 -0.96
CA PRO A 21 1.22 18.71 -1.01
C PRO A 21 1.60 18.08 -2.37
N GLN A 22 1.28 18.74 -3.47
CA GLN A 22 1.55 18.27 -4.83
C GLN A 22 3.06 18.21 -5.13
N LEU A 23 3.83 19.19 -4.61
CA LEU A 23 5.29 19.19 -4.69
C LEU A 23 5.88 17.96 -4.00
N PHE A 24 5.47 17.68 -2.76
CA PHE A 24 5.97 16.53 -2.02
C PHE A 24 5.53 15.21 -2.63
N GLU A 25 4.30 15.11 -3.13
CA GLU A 25 3.81 13.92 -3.83
C GLU A 25 4.64 13.59 -5.07
N CYS A 26 4.96 14.61 -5.88
CA CYS A 26 5.80 14.48 -7.07
C CYS A 26 7.24 14.04 -6.72
N LEU A 27 7.86 14.69 -5.73
CA LEU A 27 9.23 14.37 -5.28
C LEU A 27 9.33 12.95 -4.69
N LEU A 28 8.39 12.58 -3.83
CA LEU A 28 8.34 11.25 -3.23
C LEU A 28 8.12 10.18 -4.28
N THR A 29 7.24 10.42 -5.25
CA THR A 29 6.98 9.48 -6.35
C THR A 29 8.24 9.27 -7.20
N GLY A 30 8.95 10.35 -7.55
CA GLY A 30 10.22 10.28 -8.27
C GLY A 30 11.33 9.53 -7.51
N LEU A 31 11.49 9.82 -6.21
CA LEU A 31 12.45 9.12 -5.34
C LEU A 31 12.17 7.62 -5.26
N MET A 32 10.91 7.27 -5.06
CA MET A 32 10.48 5.88 -4.90
C MET A 32 10.62 5.08 -6.19
N TYR A 33 10.41 5.72 -7.35
CA TYR A 33 10.56 5.12 -8.67
C TYR A 33 12.03 4.94 -9.06
N ASN A 34 12.82 6.01 -9.01
CA ASN A 34 14.20 6.00 -9.51
C ASN A 34 15.22 5.41 -8.52
N ARG A 35 14.89 5.36 -7.21
CA ARG A 35 15.75 4.87 -6.12
C ARG A 35 17.23 5.26 -6.31
N PRO A 36 17.52 6.56 -6.45
CA PRO A 36 18.88 7.03 -6.66
C PRO A 36 19.78 6.67 -5.48
N ASN A 37 21.04 6.33 -5.76
CA ASN A 37 22.03 6.08 -4.70
C ASN A 37 22.28 7.34 -3.86
N ASP A 38 22.26 8.52 -4.49
CA ASP A 38 22.27 9.82 -3.82
C ASP A 38 20.89 10.48 -3.96
N HIS A 39 20.11 10.37 -2.89
CA HIS A 39 18.73 10.85 -2.81
C HIS A 39 18.64 12.35 -2.56
N LEU A 40 19.67 12.97 -1.97
CA LEU A 40 19.70 14.41 -1.73
C LEU A 40 19.98 15.16 -3.04
N ASP A 41 20.97 14.68 -3.80
CA ASP A 41 21.31 15.24 -5.12
C ASP A 41 20.13 15.10 -6.10
N TYR A 42 19.48 13.93 -6.13
CA TYR A 42 18.29 13.72 -6.95
C TYR A 42 17.12 14.65 -6.56
N MET A 43 16.83 14.81 -5.26
CA MET A 43 15.78 15.75 -4.82
C MET A 43 16.11 17.18 -5.23
N GLN A 44 17.38 17.58 -5.15
CA GLN A 44 17.82 18.90 -5.60
C GLN A 44 17.55 19.08 -7.10
N GLN A 45 17.90 18.11 -7.93
CA GLN A 45 17.64 18.13 -9.37
C GLN A 45 16.14 18.24 -9.68
N CYS A 46 15.29 17.44 -9.01
CA CYS A 46 13.84 17.54 -9.17
C CYS A 46 13.31 18.93 -8.81
N ILE A 47 13.80 19.52 -7.71
CA ILE A 47 13.40 20.87 -7.29
C ILE A 47 13.86 21.93 -8.31
N GLU A 48 15.04 21.78 -8.89
CA GLU A 48 15.55 22.66 -9.93
C GLU A 48 14.72 22.56 -11.22
N GLU A 49 14.32 21.35 -11.63
CA GLU A 49 13.45 21.12 -12.79
C GLU A 49 12.06 21.72 -12.60
N ILE A 50 11.46 21.55 -11.41
CA ILE A 50 10.18 22.17 -11.05
C ILE A 50 10.30 23.70 -11.05
N ARG A 51 11.44 24.23 -10.58
CA ARG A 51 11.69 25.67 -10.58
C ARG A 51 11.80 26.23 -11.99
N ALA A 52 12.38 25.49 -12.93
CA ALA A 52 12.49 25.87 -14.33
C ALA A 52 11.13 25.84 -15.06
N ASN A 53 10.31 24.83 -14.81
CA ASN A 53 9.03 24.61 -15.50
C ASN A 53 7.81 25.28 -14.80
N GLY A 54 7.98 25.70 -13.54
CA GLY A 54 6.96 26.33 -12.71
C GLY A 54 6.01 25.33 -12.05
N MET A 55 5.44 25.73 -10.91
CA MET A 55 4.57 24.88 -10.06
C MET A 55 3.32 24.36 -10.77
N ASN A 56 2.86 25.01 -11.84
CA ASN A 56 1.68 24.58 -12.59
C ASN A 56 1.93 23.30 -13.42
N SER A 57 3.20 22.95 -13.65
CA SER A 57 3.60 21.74 -14.38
C SER A 57 3.75 20.52 -13.48
N VAL A 58 3.72 20.71 -12.15
CA VAL A 58 3.93 19.65 -11.17
C VAL A 58 2.74 18.70 -11.17
N ARG A 59 2.98 17.50 -11.69
CA ARG A 59 2.07 16.35 -11.61
C ARG A 59 2.78 15.20 -10.93
N TRP A 60 2.01 14.27 -10.41
CA TRP A 60 2.53 13.07 -9.74
C TRP A 60 3.47 12.24 -10.63
N ASP A 61 3.28 12.27 -11.96
CA ASP A 61 4.03 11.47 -12.94
C ASP A 61 5.24 12.18 -13.57
N LEU A 62 5.53 13.42 -13.16
CA LEU A 62 6.54 14.26 -13.81
C LEU A 62 7.92 13.60 -13.91
N PHE A 63 8.34 12.87 -12.87
CA PHE A 63 9.65 12.21 -12.82
C PHE A 63 9.61 10.70 -13.12
N LEU A 64 8.49 10.19 -13.60
CA LEU A 64 8.34 8.77 -13.96
C LEU A 64 8.91 8.44 -15.35
N GLN A 65 9.36 9.45 -16.11
CA GLN A 65 9.90 9.25 -17.46
C GLN A 65 11.29 9.86 -17.62
N SER A 66 12.30 8.99 -17.68
CA SER A 66 13.27 8.96 -18.81
C SER A 66 14.26 7.81 -18.65
N LYS A 67 14.04 6.73 -19.41
CA LYS A 67 15.13 6.06 -20.13
C LYS A 67 14.68 5.82 -21.57
N PRO A 68 15.37 6.40 -22.58
CA PRO A 68 15.28 5.94 -23.96
C PRO A 68 15.70 4.47 -24.02
N VAL A 69 15.00 3.71 -24.85
CA VAL A 69 15.26 2.30 -25.15
C VAL A 69 16.63 2.17 -25.83
N GLU A 70 17.61 1.59 -25.12
CA GLU A 70 18.82 1.04 -25.74
C GLU A 70 18.82 -0.50 -25.62
N GLN A 71 18.32 -1.08 -26.71
CA GLN A 71 18.72 -2.31 -27.40
C GLN A 71 19.40 -3.45 -26.63
N LEU A 72 18.70 -4.59 -26.68
CA LEU A 72 19.15 -5.98 -26.62
C LEU A 72 20.66 -6.22 -26.87
N SER A 73 21.29 -6.96 -25.97
CA SER A 73 22.27 -7.99 -26.36
C SER A 73 22.10 -9.26 -25.52
N LEU A 74 21.72 -10.34 -26.23
CA LEU A 74 21.61 -11.71 -25.77
C LEU A 74 23.01 -12.35 -25.73
N HIS A 75 23.48 -12.79 -24.55
CA HIS A 75 24.63 -13.69 -24.44
C HIS A 75 24.42 -14.77 -23.35
N THR A 76 23.69 -15.81 -23.74
CA THR A 76 24.08 -17.24 -23.72
C THR A 76 24.66 -17.95 -22.46
N LYS A 77 23.98 -19.06 -22.11
CA LYS A 77 24.43 -20.38 -21.56
C LYS A 77 24.46 -20.65 -20.03
N ALA A 78 23.40 -21.34 -19.59
CA ALA A 78 23.33 -22.66 -18.95
C ALA A 78 24.44 -23.16 -18.00
N LYS A 79 24.02 -23.66 -16.82
CA LYS A 79 24.30 -25.05 -16.37
C LYS A 79 23.40 -25.50 -15.20
N VAL A 80 23.03 -26.78 -15.28
CA VAL A 80 22.28 -27.63 -14.33
C VAL A 80 23.29 -28.51 -13.59
N ASP A 81 23.07 -28.76 -12.29
CA ASP A 81 23.37 -29.98 -11.50
C ASP A 81 22.78 -29.75 -10.08
N LYS A 82 21.71 -30.43 -9.62
CA LYS A 82 21.57 -31.79 -9.03
C LYS A 82 22.59 -32.00 -7.88
N ASP A 83 22.20 -32.14 -6.61
CA ASP A 83 21.54 -33.30 -6.01
C ASP A 83 21.22 -33.08 -4.51
N SER A 84 20.37 -33.96 -4.01
CA SER A 84 19.62 -34.07 -2.75
C SER A 84 20.35 -34.10 -1.39
N SER A 85 19.63 -33.71 -0.33
CA SER A 85 19.45 -34.54 0.88
C SER A 85 18.22 -34.12 1.69
N GLN A 86 17.36 -35.11 1.99
CA GLN A 86 16.19 -35.06 2.88
C GLN A 86 16.61 -34.83 4.34
N HIS A 87 15.74 -34.23 5.16
CA HIS A 87 15.49 -34.67 6.55
C HIS A 87 14.23 -33.98 7.13
N ASP A 88 13.27 -34.84 7.47
CA ASP A 88 12.40 -34.88 8.64
C ASP A 88 11.32 -33.81 8.95
N ALA A 89 10.16 -34.37 9.24
CA ALA A 89 8.88 -33.72 9.51
C ALA A 89 8.84 -32.97 10.85
N VAL A 90 8.24 -31.79 10.84
CA VAL A 90 7.35 -31.31 11.91
C VAL A 90 6.22 -30.52 11.26
N SER A 91 4.98 -30.89 11.59
CA SER A 91 3.75 -30.22 11.18
C SER A 91 3.65 -28.83 11.82
N GLU A 92 4.07 -27.81 11.09
CA GLU A 92 3.69 -26.43 11.37
C GLU A 92 2.33 -26.16 10.74
N ILE A 93 1.44 -25.54 11.52
CA ILE A 93 0.13 -25.08 11.06
C ILE A 93 0.36 -24.20 9.83
N ASP A 94 0.00 -24.69 8.64
CA ASP A 94 0.20 -24.00 7.37
C ASP A 94 -0.50 -22.64 7.44
N SER A 95 0.28 -21.59 7.73
CA SER A 95 -0.17 -20.23 7.51
C SER A 95 -0.56 -20.13 6.04
N PRO A 96 -1.74 -19.59 5.70
CA PRO A 96 -2.22 -19.62 4.33
C PRO A 96 -1.21 -18.94 3.42
N ARG A 97 -0.55 -19.72 2.56
CA ARG A 97 0.40 -19.16 1.58
C ARG A 97 -0.38 -18.31 0.58
N LEU A 98 0.16 -17.14 0.26
CA LEU A 98 -0.41 -16.28 -0.76
C LEU A 98 -0.08 -16.86 -2.14
N CYS A 99 -1.11 -17.12 -2.93
CA CYS A 99 -1.02 -17.72 -4.27
C CYS A 99 -1.59 -16.72 -5.28
N ILE A 100 -0.96 -15.56 -5.43
CA ILE A 100 -1.31 -14.57 -6.47
C ILE A 100 -0.21 -14.56 -7.54
N LYS A 101 -0.54 -14.07 -8.74
CA LYS A 101 0.39 -13.94 -9.86
C LYS A 101 1.65 -13.16 -9.45
N GLU A 102 2.83 -13.58 -9.92
CA GLU A 102 4.13 -13.01 -9.49
C GLU A 102 4.30 -11.52 -9.83
N ASP A 103 3.59 -11.04 -10.86
CA ASP A 103 3.56 -9.64 -11.31
C ASP A 103 2.35 -8.86 -10.76
N SER A 104 1.51 -9.46 -9.91
CA SER A 104 0.41 -8.76 -9.26
C SER A 104 0.93 -7.64 -8.36
N VAL A 105 0.40 -6.44 -8.55
CA VAL A 105 0.78 -5.26 -7.75
C VAL A 105 -0.16 -5.12 -6.56
N VAL A 106 0.39 -4.95 -5.35
CA VAL A 106 -0.43 -4.62 -4.17
C VAL A 106 -0.22 -3.16 -3.78
N ILE A 107 -1.31 -2.40 -3.72
CA ILE A 107 -1.34 -1.00 -3.29
C ILE A 107 -2.08 -0.93 -1.95
N CYS A 108 -1.39 -0.53 -0.89
CA CYS A 108 -1.95 -0.31 0.43
C CYS A 108 -2.26 1.17 0.64
N ILE A 109 -3.53 1.47 0.95
CA ILE A 109 -3.97 2.81 1.33
C ILE A 109 -3.95 2.90 2.85
N VAL A 110 -3.09 3.78 3.36
CA VAL A 110 -2.97 4.06 4.80
C VAL A 110 -3.43 5.49 5.03
N ALA A 111 -4.62 5.64 5.61
CA ALA A 111 -5.19 6.93 5.98
C ALA A 111 -5.18 7.10 7.51
N GLY A 112 -4.84 8.31 7.98
CA GLY A 112 -4.96 8.68 9.38
C GLY A 112 -6.43 8.75 9.84
N PRO A 113 -6.70 8.62 11.15
CA PRO A 113 -8.07 8.68 11.67
C PRO A 113 -8.73 10.04 11.37
N GLY A 114 -9.93 10.01 10.76
CA GLY A 114 -10.71 11.21 10.45
C GLY A 114 -10.43 11.82 9.06
N ILE A 115 -9.47 11.27 8.32
CA ILE A 115 -9.23 11.65 6.92
C ILE A 115 -10.22 10.89 6.03
N ASP A 116 -11.07 11.62 5.31
CA ASP A 116 -11.97 11.05 4.32
C ASP A 116 -11.19 10.70 3.05
N GLY A 117 -10.59 9.51 3.04
CA GLY A 117 -9.89 8.97 1.88
C GLY A 117 -10.82 8.47 0.76
N SER A 118 -12.14 8.61 0.92
CA SER A 118 -13.11 8.01 -0.01
C SER A 118 -13.08 8.62 -1.41
N THR A 119 -12.69 9.89 -1.55
CA THR A 119 -12.57 10.55 -2.86
C THR A 119 -11.36 10.04 -3.63
N PHE A 120 -10.17 10.04 -3.01
CA PHE A 120 -8.96 9.48 -3.59
C PHE A 120 -9.14 8.01 -3.97
N LEU A 121 -9.77 7.25 -3.09
CA LEU A 121 -10.07 5.84 -3.34
C LEU A 121 -10.96 5.64 -4.57
N LYS A 122 -12.01 6.45 -4.73
CA LYS A 122 -12.90 6.38 -5.91
C LYS A 122 -12.15 6.65 -7.20
N GLU A 123 -11.29 7.68 -7.21
CA GLU A 123 -10.47 8.00 -8.38
C GLU A 123 -9.46 6.88 -8.67
N LEU A 124 -8.80 6.35 -7.65
CA LEU A 124 -7.84 5.26 -7.78
C LEU A 124 -8.49 4.00 -8.37
N ILE A 125 -9.68 3.61 -7.90
CA ILE A 125 -10.41 2.46 -8.45
C ILE A 125 -10.73 2.66 -9.94
N VAL A 126 -11.08 3.89 -10.36
CA VAL A 126 -11.34 4.21 -11.77
C VAL A 126 -10.08 4.08 -12.62
N HIS A 127 -8.91 4.47 -12.09
CA HIS A 127 -7.64 4.38 -12.79
C HIS A 127 -7.10 2.93 -12.90
N TYR A 128 -7.49 2.04 -12.00
CA TYR A 128 -7.07 0.63 -11.99
C TYR A 128 -8.27 -0.33 -12.12
N PRO A 129 -8.97 -0.35 -13.28
CA PRO A 129 -10.22 -1.12 -13.44
C PRO A 129 -10.02 -2.64 -13.38
N LYS A 130 -8.78 -3.13 -13.52
CA LYS A 130 -8.42 -4.55 -13.42
C LYS A 130 -7.98 -4.96 -12.02
N PHE A 131 -7.92 -4.02 -11.08
CA PHE A 131 -7.51 -4.29 -9.71
C PHE A 131 -8.72 -4.65 -8.86
N ILE A 132 -8.52 -5.54 -7.89
CA ILE A 132 -9.54 -5.85 -6.90
C ILE A 132 -9.38 -4.92 -5.71
N TYR A 133 -10.45 -4.20 -5.39
CA TYR A 133 -10.52 -3.38 -4.19
C TYR A 133 -10.91 -4.22 -2.96
N VAL A 134 -10.12 -4.11 -1.89
CA VAL A 134 -10.29 -4.81 -0.63
C VAL A 134 -10.38 -3.79 0.51
N ASN A 135 -11.59 -3.58 1.03
CA ASN A 135 -11.79 -2.85 2.28
C ASN A 135 -11.63 -3.81 3.46
N LEU A 136 -10.47 -3.78 4.12
CA LEU A 136 -10.16 -4.72 5.20
C LEU A 136 -11.09 -4.57 6.42
N PRO A 137 -11.43 -3.36 6.90
CA PRO A 137 -12.37 -3.21 8.02
C PRO A 137 -13.74 -3.87 7.76
N TYR A 138 -14.29 -3.70 6.55
CA TYR A 138 -15.53 -4.36 6.16
C TYR A 138 -15.38 -5.89 6.09
N LEU A 139 -14.27 -6.38 5.53
CA LEU A 139 -13.98 -7.81 5.43
C LEU A 139 -13.89 -8.47 6.82
N LEU A 140 -13.16 -7.85 7.76
CA LEU A 140 -13.04 -8.33 9.14
C LEU A 140 -14.40 -8.34 9.84
N LYS A 141 -15.20 -7.28 9.67
CA LYS A 141 -16.55 -7.21 10.27
C LYS A 141 -17.47 -8.30 9.71
N LYS A 142 -17.42 -8.53 8.40
CA LYS A 142 -18.20 -9.59 7.73
C LYS A 142 -17.79 -10.98 8.24
N ARG A 143 -16.49 -11.24 8.37
CA ARG A 143 -15.97 -12.51 8.88
C ARG A 143 -16.34 -12.72 10.35
N ALA A 144 -16.20 -11.69 11.18
CA ALA A 144 -16.59 -11.72 12.59
C ALA A 144 -18.07 -12.10 12.78
N ILE A 145 -18.98 -11.51 11.99
CA ILE A 145 -20.42 -11.85 12.04
C ILE A 145 -20.68 -13.31 11.67
N ASN A 146 -19.97 -13.83 10.66
CA ASN A 146 -20.16 -15.21 10.19
C ASN A 146 -19.58 -16.26 11.15
N GLU A 147 -18.47 -15.95 11.81
CA GLU A 147 -17.71 -16.92 12.63
C GLU A 147 -17.96 -16.78 14.14
N GLN A 148 -18.70 -15.74 14.56
CA GLN A 148 -19.02 -15.47 15.97
C GLN A 148 -19.69 -16.64 16.70
N ASN A 149 -20.57 -17.39 16.04
CA ASN A 149 -21.38 -18.43 16.70
C ASN A 149 -20.72 -19.82 16.67
N GLN A 150 -19.48 -19.93 16.19
CA GLN A 150 -18.76 -21.19 16.14
C GLN A 150 -18.11 -21.51 17.48
N GLN A 151 -18.12 -22.78 17.87
CA GLN A 151 -17.54 -23.23 19.12
C GLN A 151 -16.02 -22.99 19.10
N GLN A 152 -15.47 -22.38 20.17
CA GLN A 152 -14.05 -21.96 20.28
C GLN A 152 -13.58 -20.89 19.26
N SER A 153 -14.49 -20.13 18.67
CA SER A 153 -14.13 -19.07 17.72
C SER A 153 -13.26 -17.97 18.35
N CYS A 154 -12.15 -17.62 17.70
CA CYS A 154 -11.37 -16.44 18.05
C CYS A 154 -12.10 -15.11 17.75
N TRP A 155 -13.30 -15.18 17.14
CA TRP A 155 -14.09 -14.02 16.70
C TRP A 155 -15.18 -13.54 17.67
N HIS A 156 -15.40 -14.22 18.80
CA HIS A 156 -16.46 -13.88 19.75
C HIS A 156 -16.44 -12.40 20.17
N GLU A 157 -15.25 -11.84 20.44
CA GLU A 157 -15.08 -10.44 20.84
C GLU A 157 -14.74 -9.49 19.67
N ALA A 158 -14.57 -10.03 18.46
CA ALA A 158 -14.01 -9.26 17.35
C ALA A 158 -14.94 -8.11 16.92
N ILE A 159 -16.25 -8.31 16.95
CA ILE A 159 -17.22 -7.24 16.62
C ILE A 159 -17.13 -6.08 17.61
N GLN A 160 -17.01 -6.38 18.91
CA GLN A 160 -16.86 -5.36 19.95
C GLN A 160 -15.57 -4.57 19.76
N LYS A 161 -14.44 -5.27 19.56
CA LYS A 161 -13.14 -4.63 19.30
C LYS A 161 -13.18 -3.74 18.05
N LEU A 162 -13.76 -4.22 16.95
CA LEU A 162 -13.90 -3.44 15.72
C LEU A 162 -14.77 -2.19 15.90
N ASN A 163 -15.88 -2.29 16.64
CA ASN A 163 -16.75 -1.15 16.95
C ASN A 163 -16.05 -0.10 17.83
N ASN A 164 -15.21 -0.55 18.76
CA ASN A 164 -14.36 0.31 19.60
C ASN A 164 -13.13 0.85 18.87
N ARG A 165 -12.93 0.50 17.59
CA ARG A 165 -11.74 0.82 16.79
C ARG A 165 -10.44 0.24 17.34
N GLU A 166 -10.53 -0.82 18.13
CA GLU A 166 -9.38 -1.58 18.61
C GLU A 166 -8.85 -2.51 17.51
N LEU A 167 -7.56 -2.83 17.60
CA LEU A 167 -6.93 -3.78 16.68
C LEU A 167 -7.29 -5.22 17.06
N LEU A 168 -7.61 -6.02 16.05
CA LEU A 168 -7.69 -7.47 16.21
C LEU A 168 -6.28 -8.08 16.22
N PRO A 169 -6.13 -9.30 16.76
CA PRO A 169 -4.90 -10.08 16.63
C PRO A 169 -4.41 -10.13 15.18
N ASN A 170 -3.10 -9.92 14.99
CA ASN A 170 -2.49 -9.72 13.68
C ASN A 170 -2.60 -10.95 12.77
N ASP A 171 -2.46 -12.13 13.35
CA ASP A 171 -2.65 -13.44 12.71
C ASP A 171 -4.03 -13.55 12.05
N ILE A 172 -5.10 -13.23 12.78
CA ILE A 172 -6.47 -13.28 12.28
C ILE A 172 -6.68 -12.26 11.14
N VAL A 173 -6.07 -11.07 11.29
CA VAL A 173 -6.17 -10.02 10.28
C VAL A 173 -5.46 -10.42 8.99
N LEU A 174 -4.23 -10.92 9.10
CA LEU A 174 -3.43 -11.38 7.97
C LEU A 174 -4.11 -12.56 7.28
N GLU A 175 -4.52 -13.58 8.03
CA GLU A 175 -5.21 -14.76 7.49
C GLU A 175 -6.46 -14.36 6.68
N THR A 176 -7.28 -13.46 7.24
CA THR A 176 -8.48 -12.95 6.57
C THR A 176 -8.15 -12.23 5.27
N LEU A 177 -7.08 -11.43 5.26
CA LEU A 177 -6.62 -10.75 4.06
C LEU A 177 -6.13 -11.75 3.01
N LEU A 178 -5.23 -12.67 3.38
CA LEU A 178 -4.66 -13.66 2.47
C LEU A 178 -5.74 -14.56 1.84
N LEU A 179 -6.73 -15.00 2.62
CA LEU A 179 -7.88 -15.74 2.09
C LEU A 179 -8.65 -14.93 1.05
N LYS A 180 -8.82 -13.61 1.25
CA LYS A 180 -9.52 -12.76 0.28
C LYS A 180 -8.71 -12.55 -1.00
N LEU A 181 -7.39 -12.39 -0.88
CA LEU A 181 -6.50 -12.25 -2.03
C LEU A 181 -6.45 -13.54 -2.86
N ASN A 182 -6.39 -14.70 -2.21
CA ASN A 182 -6.37 -16.02 -2.86
C ASN A 182 -7.65 -16.34 -3.65
N GLN A 183 -8.78 -15.69 -3.35
CA GLN A 183 -10.00 -15.81 -4.18
C GLN A 183 -9.85 -15.19 -5.58
N HIS A 184 -8.82 -14.36 -5.77
CA HIS A 184 -8.60 -13.58 -6.97
C HIS A 184 -7.14 -13.70 -7.42
N SER A 185 -6.63 -14.93 -7.52
CA SER A 185 -5.21 -15.19 -7.83
C SER A 185 -4.75 -14.71 -9.22
N ASP A 186 -5.68 -14.57 -10.17
CA ASP A 186 -5.42 -14.25 -11.58
C ASP A 186 -5.65 -12.76 -11.94
N VAL A 187 -5.50 -11.85 -10.98
CA VAL A 187 -5.73 -10.41 -11.20
C VAL A 187 -4.43 -9.63 -11.29
N ASP A 188 -4.47 -8.52 -12.03
CA ASP A 188 -3.31 -7.65 -12.25
C ASP A 188 -2.84 -6.93 -10.97
N GLY A 189 -3.72 -6.82 -9.97
CA GLY A 189 -3.35 -6.25 -8.68
C GLY A 189 -4.50 -6.07 -7.69
N PHE A 190 -4.13 -5.59 -6.51
CA PHE A 190 -5.04 -5.34 -5.40
C PHE A 190 -4.86 -3.94 -4.84
N VAL A 191 -5.96 -3.32 -4.44
CA VAL A 191 -5.97 -2.10 -3.64
C VAL A 191 -6.53 -2.44 -2.27
N ILE A 192 -5.70 -2.36 -1.23
CA ILE A 192 -6.06 -2.72 0.14
C ILE A 192 -6.24 -1.43 0.95
N ASP A 193 -7.46 -1.18 1.43
CA ASP A 193 -7.79 -0.05 2.29
C ASP A 193 -7.82 -0.47 3.76
N GLY A 194 -7.15 0.31 4.60
CA GLY A 194 -7.13 0.17 6.05
C GLY A 194 -6.08 -0.82 6.58
N TYR A 195 -5.04 -1.13 5.80
CA TYR A 195 -3.94 -2.03 6.16
C TYR A 195 -2.67 -1.70 5.37
N PRO A 196 -1.47 -1.82 5.96
CA PRO A 196 -1.20 -2.13 7.37
C PRO A 196 -1.44 -0.94 8.30
N LYS A 197 -1.75 -1.22 9.57
CA LYS A 197 -1.90 -0.23 10.66
C LYS A 197 -0.73 -0.23 11.66
N THR A 198 0.08 -1.30 11.67
CA THR A 198 1.25 -1.44 12.53
C THR A 198 2.45 -1.91 11.72
N GLU A 199 3.65 -1.73 12.26
CA GLU A 199 4.88 -2.22 11.65
C GLU A 199 4.88 -3.76 11.52
N THR A 200 4.36 -4.48 12.51
CA THR A 200 4.23 -5.94 12.44
C THR A 200 3.36 -6.37 11.25
N GLN A 201 2.23 -5.70 11.04
CA GLN A 201 1.36 -5.95 9.88
C GLN A 201 2.09 -5.71 8.56
N TYR A 202 2.88 -4.64 8.49
CA TYR A 202 3.71 -4.34 7.33
C TYR A 202 4.72 -5.45 7.04
N LEU A 203 5.49 -5.85 8.06
CA LEU A 203 6.53 -6.88 7.91
C LEU A 203 5.95 -8.23 7.51
N ASP A 204 4.80 -8.59 8.08
CA ASP A 204 4.15 -9.86 7.74
C ASP A 204 3.57 -9.86 6.34
N LEU A 205 2.96 -8.76 5.89
CA LEU A 205 2.51 -8.63 4.51
C LEU A 205 3.68 -8.77 3.53
N LYS A 206 4.80 -8.10 3.82
CA LYS A 206 6.00 -8.10 2.97
C LYS A 206 6.62 -9.48 2.77
N LYS A 207 6.39 -10.43 3.68
CA LYS A 207 6.80 -11.84 3.50
C LYS A 207 6.03 -12.55 2.38
N HIS A 208 4.85 -12.05 2.03
CA HIS A 208 3.92 -12.70 1.11
C HIS A 208 3.83 -12.00 -0.25
N VAL A 209 4.10 -10.70 -0.33
CA VAL A 209 4.02 -9.92 -1.58
C VAL A 209 5.38 -9.41 -2.04
N SER A 210 5.71 -9.70 -3.32
CA SER A 210 6.95 -9.25 -3.96
C SER A 210 7.02 -7.73 -4.14
N TYR A 211 5.88 -7.08 -4.44
CA TYR A 211 5.79 -5.64 -4.67
C TYR A 211 4.59 -5.06 -3.93
N CYS A 212 4.86 -4.20 -2.94
CA CYS A 212 3.84 -3.50 -2.17
C CYS A 212 4.09 -1.99 -2.20
N TRP A 213 3.14 -1.22 -2.71
CA TRP A 213 3.14 0.24 -2.74
C TRP A 213 2.30 0.77 -1.60
N TYR A 214 2.69 1.90 -1.01
CA TYR A 214 1.95 2.54 0.07
C TYR A 214 1.60 3.95 -0.37
N THR A 215 0.30 4.24 -0.40
CA THR A 215 -0.18 5.60 -0.61
C THR A 215 -0.68 6.13 0.72
N TYR A 216 0.05 7.09 1.29
CA TYR A 216 -0.47 7.89 2.39
C TYR A 216 -1.44 8.90 1.80
N ASN A 217 -2.68 8.91 2.27
CA ASN A 217 -3.58 9.99 1.95
C ASN A 217 -3.16 11.22 2.75
N ILE A 218 -2.32 12.07 2.13
CA ILE A 218 -1.85 13.35 2.69
C ILE A 218 -2.85 14.48 2.37
N SER A 219 -3.99 14.18 1.75
CA SER A 219 -4.93 15.17 1.18
C SER A 219 -5.78 15.91 2.23
N SER A 220 -5.31 16.05 3.48
CA SER A 220 -5.91 16.97 4.46
C SER A 220 -4.96 17.41 5.59
N LEU A 221 -3.69 17.70 5.29
CA LEU A 221 -2.92 18.66 6.10
C LEU A 221 -3.14 20.07 5.57
#